data_AF-A0A1J3CU00-F1
#
_entry.id   AF-A0A1J3CU00-F1
#
_cell.length_a   1.000
_cell.length_b   1.000
_cell.length_c   1.000
_cell.angle_alpha   90.00
_cell.angle_beta   90.00
_cell.angle_gamma   90.00
#
_symmetry.space_group_name_H-M   'P 1'
#
loop_
_entity.id
_entity.type
_entity.pdbx_description
1 polymer ?
#
loop_
_entity_poly.entity_id
_entity_poly.type
_entity_poly.pdbx_seq_one_letter_code
_entity_poly.pdbx_strand_id
1 'polypeptide(L)'
;MPFHVKIQPIDSDVSEDHLPFPETMKQMPKSRLKRLFERQFSIKNTSEKFTVGDFEAPLSRGNSGDFEPSSVCLAKMVLNFIEDNNGDKQRCGRRRCNCFTGSGTESSDDESEWSDGLKCYSGEACEILKNLVLCTSVRERNLLDDVTKIVETSKSCNDLKIVANGLVSLGYDAALCRSRWEKSPSCPAGEYEYVDVVIEGERFLIDVDFKSKFEIARATKTYKSILQTLPYIFVGKEDRLQRIIILTSKAAKQSLKKKGLHVPPWRRAEYVKSKWMSPYVRVYQNSDGEDKQERVDMLTRSVGAIVFGV
;
A
#
# COMPACT_ATOMS: atom_id res chain seq x y z
N MET A 1 -46.33 -46.49 20.25
CA MET A 1 -45.77 -47.49 19.30
C MET A 1 -44.79 -46.77 18.39
N PRO A 2 -43.48 -47.08 18.43
CA PRO A 2 -42.51 -46.46 17.53
C PRO A 2 -42.32 -47.30 16.27
N PHE A 3 -42.49 -46.67 15.10
CA PHE A 3 -42.21 -47.29 13.81
C PHE A 3 -40.70 -47.35 13.58
N HIS A 4 -40.21 -48.54 13.27
CA HIS A 4 -38.83 -48.81 12.90
C HIS A 4 -38.71 -48.73 11.38
N VAL A 5 -37.95 -47.77 10.87
CA VAL A 5 -37.57 -47.72 9.45
C VAL A 5 -36.22 -48.42 9.30
N LYS A 6 -36.24 -49.61 8.69
CA LYS A 6 -35.04 -50.35 8.25
C LYS A 6 -34.74 -49.94 6.81
N ILE A 7 -33.62 -49.27 6.59
CA ILE A 7 -33.08 -48.97 5.26
C ILE A 7 -31.96 -49.98 5.02
N GLN A 8 -32.08 -50.80 3.98
CA GLN A 8 -31.02 -51.69 3.48
C GLN A 8 -30.25 -50.99 2.34
N PRO A 9 -28.94 -51.24 2.21
CA PRO A 9 -28.14 -50.70 1.12
C PRO A 9 -28.39 -51.46 -0.19
N ILE A 10 -28.30 -50.75 -1.31
CA ILE A 10 -28.38 -51.31 -2.67
C ILE A 10 -26.95 -51.66 -3.12
N ASP A 11 -26.69 -52.97 -3.25
CA ASP A 11 -25.53 -53.49 -3.97
C ASP A 11 -25.80 -53.45 -5.47
N SER A 12 -24.80 -53.04 -6.26
CA SER A 12 -24.76 -53.25 -7.70
C SER A 12 -23.31 -53.53 -8.09
N ASP A 13 -23.04 -54.81 -8.24
CA ASP A 13 -21.80 -55.42 -8.71
C ASP A 13 -21.89 -55.68 -10.23
N VAL A 14 -20.72 -55.96 -10.82
CA VAL A 14 -20.42 -56.54 -12.16
C VAL A 14 -20.14 -55.51 -13.29
N SER A 15 -19.04 -55.54 -14.05
CA SER A 15 -17.73 -56.24 -13.98
C SER A 15 -16.76 -55.63 -15.00
N GLU A 16 -15.47 -55.95 -14.77
CA GLU A 16 -14.26 -55.72 -15.55
C GLU A 16 -14.31 -56.12 -17.04
N ASP A 17 -13.48 -55.48 -17.87
CA ASP A 17 -12.43 -56.20 -18.62
C ASP A 17 -11.38 -55.28 -19.31
N HIS A 18 -10.14 -55.46 -18.83
CA HIS A 18 -8.82 -55.56 -19.49
C HIS A 18 -8.17 -54.49 -20.42
N LEU A 19 -6.93 -54.16 -20.02
CA LEU A 19 -5.82 -53.43 -20.68
C LEU A 19 -5.23 -54.17 -21.89
N PRO A 20 -4.36 -53.52 -22.72
CA PRO A 20 -2.90 -53.60 -22.45
C PRO A 20 -2.07 -52.33 -22.81
N PHE A 21 -0.99 -52.10 -22.04
CA PHE A 21 0.25 -51.33 -22.39
C PHE A 21 1.21 -52.26 -23.20
N PRO A 22 2.23 -51.79 -23.98
CA PRO A 22 3.35 -50.96 -23.46
C PRO A 22 4.01 -49.89 -24.41
N GLU A 23 4.71 -48.95 -23.74
CA GLU A 23 5.93 -48.15 -24.06
C GLU A 23 6.24 -47.65 -25.50
N THR A 24 6.57 -46.36 -25.70
CA THR A 24 7.96 -45.85 -25.57
C THR A 24 8.06 -44.30 -25.57
N MET A 25 9.13 -43.82 -24.94
CA MET A 25 9.55 -42.43 -24.68
C MET A 25 9.37 -41.39 -25.79
N LYS A 26 8.99 -40.16 -25.41
CA LYS A 26 9.67 -38.92 -25.85
C LYS A 26 9.76 -37.87 -24.74
N GLN A 27 10.96 -37.30 -24.63
CA GLN A 27 11.40 -36.32 -23.64
C GLN A 27 10.96 -34.87 -23.97
N MET A 28 11.14 -34.02 -22.95
CA MET A 28 10.66 -32.65 -22.72
C MET A 28 11.22 -31.56 -23.65
N PRO A 29 10.75 -30.32 -23.47
CA PRO A 29 11.65 -29.31 -22.91
C PRO A 29 11.06 -28.60 -21.67
N LYS A 30 11.77 -28.70 -20.54
CA LYS A 30 11.54 -27.87 -19.35
C LYS A 30 12.06 -26.46 -19.62
N SER A 31 11.19 -25.48 -19.46
CA SER A 31 11.54 -24.06 -19.33
C SER A 31 12.48 -23.84 -18.13
N ARG A 32 13.66 -23.28 -18.42
CA ARG A 32 14.77 -22.99 -17.50
C ARG A 32 14.76 -21.50 -17.15
N LEU A 33 13.92 -21.06 -16.21
CA LEU A 33 14.07 -19.74 -15.57
C LEU A 33 13.75 -19.82 -14.07
N LYS A 34 14.58 -20.58 -13.34
CA LYS A 34 14.83 -20.36 -11.92
C LYS A 34 16.32 -20.40 -11.65
N ARG A 35 16.95 -19.21 -11.62
CA ARG A 35 18.23 -19.00 -10.92
C ARG A 35 18.51 -17.51 -10.72
N LEU A 36 17.94 -16.92 -9.66
CA LEU A 36 18.40 -15.60 -9.17
C LEU A 36 18.54 -15.49 -7.64
N PHE A 37 18.44 -16.57 -6.88
CA PHE A 37 18.78 -16.54 -5.46
C PHE A 37 19.45 -17.84 -5.04
N GLU A 38 20.65 -18.07 -5.54
CA GLU A 38 21.59 -19.02 -4.93
C GLU A 38 22.99 -18.77 -5.49
N ARG A 39 23.63 -17.71 -5.00
CA ARG A 39 25.09 -17.63 -5.01
C ARG A 39 25.53 -17.53 -3.57
N GLN A 40 25.98 -18.66 -3.06
CA GLN A 40 26.70 -18.77 -1.79
C GLN A 40 27.78 -17.69 -1.74
N PHE A 41 27.77 -16.89 -0.68
CA PHE A 41 28.87 -15.99 -0.35
C PHE A 41 30.10 -16.84 -0.04
N SER A 42 30.95 -17.06 -1.03
CA SER A 42 32.30 -17.58 -0.80
C SER A 42 33.17 -16.40 -0.37
N ILE A 43 33.20 -16.16 0.94
CA ILE A 43 34.16 -15.24 1.58
C ILE A 43 35.51 -15.95 1.51
N LYS A 44 36.37 -15.54 0.57
CA LYS A 44 37.80 -15.86 0.61
C LYS A 44 38.49 -14.76 1.42
N ASN A 45 38.91 -15.10 2.63
CA ASN A 45 39.83 -14.29 3.41
C ASN A 45 41.22 -14.40 2.77
N THR A 46 41.67 -13.35 2.08
CA THR A 46 43.09 -13.16 1.75
C THR A 46 43.68 -12.17 2.74
N SER A 47 44.48 -12.73 3.65
CA SER A 47 45.36 -12.00 4.56
C SER A 47 46.60 -11.56 3.78
N GLU A 48 46.76 -10.28 3.45
CA GLU A 48 48.07 -9.70 3.12
C GLU A 48 48.22 -8.26 3.67
N LYS A 49 48.86 -8.20 4.84
CA LYS A 49 49.95 -7.32 5.28
C LYS A 49 50.07 -5.90 4.67
N PHE A 50 49.98 -4.93 5.58
CA PHE A 50 50.40 -3.52 5.46
C PHE A 50 51.80 -3.32 4.84
N THR A 51 51.92 -2.31 3.96
CA THR A 51 53.04 -1.36 3.94
C THR A 51 52.55 0.05 3.62
N VAL A 52 53.16 1.02 4.30
CA VAL A 52 52.95 2.47 4.21
C VAL A 52 53.74 3.02 3.03
N GLY A 53 53.14 3.94 2.25
CA GLY A 53 53.83 4.65 1.18
C GLY A 53 52.96 5.77 0.62
N ASP A 54 53.30 7.00 1.01
CA ASP A 54 52.78 8.30 0.59
C ASP A 54 53.11 8.56 -0.90
N PHE A 55 52.20 9.15 -1.69
CA PHE A 55 52.54 10.03 -2.84
C PHE A 55 51.28 10.70 -3.46
N GLU A 56 51.43 11.99 -3.78
CA GLU A 56 50.43 12.91 -4.34
C GLU A 56 49.97 12.61 -5.79
N ALA A 57 48.85 13.25 -6.16
CA ALA A 57 48.10 13.41 -7.43
C ALA A 57 48.95 13.56 -8.74
N PRO A 58 48.39 13.54 -10.00
CA PRO A 58 47.03 13.93 -10.39
C PRO A 58 46.33 13.21 -11.58
N LEU A 59 45.02 13.52 -11.67
CA LEU A 59 44.09 13.50 -12.81
C LEU A 59 44.55 12.85 -14.12
N SER A 60 43.87 11.78 -14.53
CA SER A 60 43.82 11.32 -15.92
C SER A 60 42.38 11.11 -16.38
N ARG A 61 42.12 11.73 -17.52
CA ARG A 61 40.84 11.90 -18.21
C ARG A 61 40.61 10.69 -19.11
N GLY A 62 39.43 10.07 -18.97
CA GLY A 62 38.82 9.23 -20.00
C GLY A 62 38.91 7.72 -19.76
N ASN A 63 37.79 7.13 -19.35
CA ASN A 63 37.27 5.94 -20.02
C ASN A 63 35.76 5.83 -19.72
N SER A 64 34.96 5.73 -20.78
CA SER A 64 33.55 5.33 -20.72
C SER A 64 33.47 3.87 -20.32
N GLY A 65 33.20 3.62 -19.05
CA GLY A 65 32.92 2.30 -18.49
C GLY A 65 31.86 2.48 -17.41
N ASP A 66 30.87 1.61 -17.43
CA ASP A 66 29.69 1.62 -16.57
C ASP A 66 30.05 1.94 -15.12
N PHE A 67 29.65 3.13 -14.66
CA PHE A 67 29.77 3.53 -13.27
C PHE A 67 28.76 2.70 -12.47
N GLU A 68 29.16 1.50 -12.04
CA GLU A 68 28.53 0.83 -10.92
C GLU A 68 28.98 1.61 -9.67
N PRO A 69 28.11 2.42 -9.04
CA PRO A 69 28.51 3.18 -7.87
C PRO A 69 28.93 2.17 -6.80
N SER A 70 30.18 2.25 -6.36
CA SER A 70 30.67 1.38 -5.29
C SER A 70 29.69 1.43 -4.10
N SER A 71 29.57 0.33 -3.35
CA SER A 71 28.74 0.29 -2.14
C SER A 71 29.05 1.44 -1.16
N VAL A 72 30.29 1.96 -1.20
CA VAL A 72 30.74 3.14 -0.45
C VAL A 72 30.16 4.44 -0.99
N CYS A 73 30.06 4.60 -2.32
CA CYS A 73 29.39 5.74 -2.96
C CYS A 73 27.88 5.74 -2.67
N LEU A 74 27.24 4.58 -2.72
CA LEU A 74 25.82 4.43 -2.35
C LEU A 74 25.60 4.70 -0.86
N ALA A 75 26.45 4.16 0.02
CA ALA A 75 26.38 4.43 1.45
C ALA A 75 26.52 5.93 1.76
N LYS A 76 27.38 6.64 1.04
CA LYS A 76 27.59 8.08 1.20
C LYS A 76 26.41 8.90 0.69
N MET A 77 25.76 8.51 -0.41
CA MET A 77 24.52 9.15 -0.86
C MET A 77 23.36 8.90 0.11
N VAL A 78 23.26 7.70 0.69
CA VAL A 78 22.25 7.37 1.71
C VAL A 78 22.51 8.13 3.00
N LEU A 79 23.78 8.23 3.43
CA LEU A 79 24.18 9.04 4.59
C LEU A 79 23.86 10.51 4.37
N ASN A 80 24.22 11.08 3.22
CA ASN A 80 23.86 12.46 2.88
C ASN A 80 22.34 12.66 2.85
N PHE A 81 21.54 11.73 2.31
CA PHE A 81 20.08 11.85 2.32
C PHE A 81 19.50 11.81 3.75
N ILE A 82 20.12 11.07 4.67
CA ILE A 82 19.72 11.00 6.07
C ILE A 82 20.19 12.26 6.83
N GLU A 83 21.37 12.79 6.53
CA GLU A 83 21.97 13.96 7.18
C GLU A 83 21.45 15.31 6.63
N ASP A 84 21.13 15.42 5.34
CA ASP A 84 20.61 16.64 4.69
C ASP A 84 19.17 16.98 5.09
N ASN A 85 18.53 16.14 5.92
CA ASN A 85 17.25 16.48 6.56
C ASN A 85 17.41 17.32 7.83
N ASN A 86 18.65 17.63 8.25
CA ASN A 86 18.96 18.61 9.29
C ASN A 86 19.63 19.84 8.66
N GLY A 87 18.82 20.67 8.01
CA GLY A 87 19.19 22.07 7.79
C GLY A 87 19.40 22.76 9.14
N ASP A 88 20.60 23.31 9.32
CA ASP A 88 21.02 24.27 10.34
C ASP A 88 21.13 23.79 11.80
N LYS A 89 22.26 23.15 12.13
CA LYS A 89 22.95 23.42 13.41
C LYS A 89 24.48 23.43 13.25
N GLN A 90 25.01 24.66 13.22
CA GLN A 90 26.19 25.14 13.93
C GLN A 90 27.30 24.11 14.23
N ARG A 91 28.48 24.35 13.64
CA ARG A 91 29.80 23.84 14.06
C ARG A 91 29.90 23.61 15.57
N CYS A 92 30.13 22.36 15.99
CA CYS A 92 30.80 22.07 17.26
C CYS A 92 32.14 21.38 16.97
N GLY A 93 33.21 22.07 17.30
CA GLY A 93 34.58 21.61 17.13
C GLY A 93 34.90 20.40 18.01
N ARG A 94 35.86 19.60 17.51
CA ARG A 94 36.52 18.50 18.20
C ARG A 94 36.81 18.81 19.69
N ARG A 95 36.30 17.98 20.62
CA ARG A 95 37.11 17.14 21.53
C ARG A 95 36.25 15.97 22.03
N ARG A 96 36.83 14.76 21.97
CA ARG A 96 36.41 13.45 22.52
C ARG A 96 35.14 13.44 23.39
N CYS A 97 34.11 12.70 22.98
CA CYS A 97 33.17 12.09 23.93
C CYS A 97 33.12 10.57 23.71
N ASN A 98 33.36 9.81 24.78
CA ASN A 98 33.10 8.38 24.86
C ASN A 98 31.69 8.21 25.44
N CYS A 99 30.66 8.20 24.60
CA CYS A 99 29.30 7.90 25.05
C CYS A 99 28.98 6.42 24.75
N PHE A 100 29.58 5.52 25.51
CA PHE A 100 29.14 4.13 25.62
C PHE A 100 28.63 3.91 27.05
N THR A 101 27.53 4.56 27.41
CA THR A 101 26.63 4.09 28.47
C THR A 101 25.27 4.75 28.26
N GLY A 102 24.25 3.93 28.04
CA GLY A 102 22.90 4.37 27.73
C GLY A 102 22.21 5.04 28.91
N SER A 103 21.68 6.24 28.66
CA SER A 103 20.49 6.80 29.30
C SER A 103 20.10 8.05 28.50
N GLY A 104 19.39 7.85 27.39
CA GLY A 104 18.83 8.94 26.58
C GLY A 104 17.35 9.11 26.90
N THR A 105 17.05 9.80 27.99
CA THR A 105 15.77 10.50 28.15
C THR A 105 15.89 11.87 27.49
N GLU A 106 14.79 12.34 26.93
CA GLU A 106 14.56 13.66 26.30
C GLU A 106 14.93 13.81 24.81
N SER A 107 13.99 13.43 23.94
CA SER A 107 13.76 14.14 22.68
C SER A 107 12.31 14.59 22.72
N SER A 108 12.15 15.86 23.05
CA SER A 108 10.88 16.58 23.05
C SER A 108 10.42 16.78 21.61
N ASP A 109 9.72 15.79 21.06
CA ASP A 109 8.83 16.04 19.93
C ASP A 109 7.55 16.66 20.48
N ASP A 110 7.23 17.84 19.97
CA ASP A 110 6.00 18.60 20.23
C ASP A 110 4.79 17.80 19.70
N GLU A 111 4.27 16.92 20.56
CA GLU A 111 3.03 16.18 20.33
C GLU A 111 1.86 17.17 20.45
N SER A 112 1.48 17.78 19.33
CA SER A 112 0.22 18.52 19.22
C SER A 112 -0.94 17.72 19.84
N GLU A 113 -1.56 18.32 20.84
CA GLU A 113 -2.56 17.78 21.75
C GLU A 113 -3.92 17.49 21.07
N TRP A 114 -3.97 16.53 20.14
CA TRP A 114 -5.22 15.90 19.70
C TRP A 114 -5.24 14.38 19.97
N SER A 115 -4.46 13.93 20.94
CA SER A 115 -4.17 12.51 21.11
C SER A 115 -4.52 11.93 22.49
N ASP A 116 -5.36 12.58 23.30
CA ASP A 116 -5.75 12.08 24.62
C ASP A 116 -7.14 11.41 24.66
N GLY A 117 -7.34 10.41 23.79
CA GLY A 117 -8.58 9.63 23.83
C GLY A 117 -8.49 8.19 23.34
N LEU A 118 -7.35 7.76 22.78
CA LEU A 118 -7.25 6.41 22.22
C LEU A 118 -5.89 5.76 22.48
N LYS A 119 -5.61 5.53 23.76
CA LYS A 119 -4.65 4.52 24.21
C LYS A 119 -5.31 3.14 24.11
N CYS A 120 -5.76 2.76 22.91
CA CYS A 120 -6.43 1.49 22.69
C CYS A 120 -5.47 0.34 22.97
N TYR A 121 -5.84 -0.52 23.92
CA TYR A 121 -5.44 -1.92 23.88
C TYR A 121 -5.71 -2.44 22.46
N SER A 122 -4.75 -3.16 21.87
CA SER A 122 -4.81 -3.53 20.45
C SER A 122 -6.08 -4.30 20.03
N GLY A 123 -6.86 -4.81 20.99
CA GLY A 123 -8.17 -5.43 20.77
C GLY A 123 -9.27 -4.44 20.38
N GLU A 124 -9.46 -3.36 21.12
CA GLU A 124 -10.56 -2.40 20.91
C GLU A 124 -10.43 -1.67 19.55
N ALA A 125 -9.22 -1.28 19.16
CA ALA A 125 -8.99 -0.69 17.84
C ALA A 125 -9.28 -1.67 16.69
N CYS A 126 -9.11 -2.97 16.90
CA CYS A 126 -9.42 -4.00 15.92
C CYS A 126 -10.94 -4.18 15.77
N GLU A 127 -11.69 -4.12 16.86
CA GLU A 127 -13.16 -4.17 16.85
C GLU A 127 -13.77 -2.94 16.17
N ILE A 128 -13.26 -1.74 16.48
CA ILE A 128 -13.67 -0.51 15.80
C ILE A 128 -13.41 -0.62 14.29
N LEU A 129 -12.23 -1.14 13.89
CA LEU A 129 -11.91 -1.30 12.47
C LEU A 129 -12.86 -2.29 11.77
N LYS A 130 -13.20 -3.42 12.41
CA LYS A 130 -14.18 -4.38 11.87
C LYS A 130 -15.51 -3.70 11.57
N ASN A 131 -16.00 -2.88 12.49
CA ASN A 131 -17.26 -2.15 12.32
C ASN A 131 -17.16 -1.11 11.18
N LEU A 132 -16.01 -0.47 11.00
CA LEU A 132 -15.79 0.50 9.91
C LEU A 132 -15.66 -0.14 8.53
N VAL A 133 -15.21 -1.39 8.44
CA VAL A 133 -15.06 -2.09 7.15
C VAL A 133 -16.41 -2.53 6.57
N LEU A 134 -17.42 -2.72 7.42
CA LEU A 134 -18.75 -3.15 6.98
C LEU A 134 -19.47 -2.07 6.16
N CYS A 135 -20.22 -2.52 5.16
CA CYS A 135 -21.08 -1.63 4.39
C CYS A 135 -22.18 -1.03 5.25
N THR A 136 -22.32 0.30 5.18
CA THR A 136 -23.23 1.06 6.05
C THR A 136 -24.63 1.20 5.47
N SER A 137 -24.77 1.02 4.15
CA SER A 137 -26.05 1.16 3.45
C SER A 137 -26.27 0.03 2.44
N VAL A 138 -27.53 -0.16 2.04
CA VAL A 138 -27.90 -1.09 0.97
C VAL A 138 -27.28 -0.67 -0.37
N ARG A 139 -27.27 0.63 -0.66
CA ARG A 139 -26.68 1.18 -1.89
C ARG A 139 -25.20 0.85 -2.00
N GLU A 140 -24.47 1.00 -0.90
CA GLU A 140 -23.05 0.68 -0.83
C GLU A 140 -22.77 -0.82 -1.04
N ARG A 141 -23.62 -1.69 -0.47
CA ARG A 141 -23.52 -3.14 -0.65
C ARG A 141 -23.78 -3.55 -2.10
N ASN A 142 -24.86 -3.05 -2.70
CA ASN A 142 -25.17 -3.33 -4.10
C ASN A 142 -24.05 -2.85 -5.02
N LEU A 143 -23.51 -1.65 -4.75
CA LEU A 143 -22.38 -1.11 -5.51
C LEU A 143 -21.12 -1.99 -5.37
N LEU A 144 -20.84 -2.50 -4.16
CA LEU A 144 -19.74 -3.44 -3.94
C LEU A 144 -19.94 -4.74 -4.74
N ASP A 145 -21.16 -5.27 -4.78
CA ASP A 145 -21.48 -6.48 -5.55
C ASP A 145 -21.29 -6.26 -7.06
N ASP A 146 -21.75 -5.13 -7.59
CA ASP A 146 -21.60 -4.76 -9.00
C ASP A 146 -20.11 -4.55 -9.37
N VAL A 147 -19.35 -3.83 -8.54
CA VAL A 147 -17.91 -3.64 -8.74
C VAL A 147 -17.18 -4.98 -8.73
N THR A 148 -17.50 -5.85 -7.77
CA THR A 148 -16.88 -7.17 -7.65
C THR A 148 -17.13 -8.01 -8.91
N LYS A 149 -18.38 -8.02 -9.38
CA LYS A 149 -18.75 -8.71 -10.63
C LYS A 149 -17.98 -8.17 -11.83
N ILE A 150 -17.83 -6.84 -11.96
CA ILE A 150 -17.07 -6.24 -13.06
C ILE A 150 -15.59 -6.65 -12.98
N VAL A 151 -14.98 -6.56 -11.79
CA VAL A 151 -13.57 -6.95 -11.57
C VAL A 151 -13.35 -8.42 -11.92
N GLU A 152 -14.25 -9.32 -11.52
CA GLU A 152 -14.15 -10.76 -11.82
C GLU A 152 -14.29 -11.08 -13.31
N THR A 153 -15.12 -10.35 -14.04
CA THR A 153 -15.26 -10.53 -15.50
C THR A 153 -14.08 -9.95 -16.30
N SER A 154 -13.29 -9.07 -15.70
CA SER A 154 -12.16 -8.43 -16.36
C SER A 154 -10.94 -9.36 -16.42
N LYS A 155 -10.34 -9.51 -17.60
CA LYS A 155 -9.13 -10.36 -17.79
C LYS A 155 -7.86 -9.74 -17.18
N SER A 156 -7.86 -8.42 -16.92
CA SER A 156 -6.78 -7.71 -16.23
C SER A 156 -7.31 -7.05 -14.94
N CYS A 157 -6.93 -7.64 -13.80
CA CYS A 157 -7.49 -7.42 -12.46
C CYS A 157 -7.44 -5.97 -11.91
N ASN A 158 -6.82 -4.98 -12.57
CA ASN A 158 -6.54 -3.68 -11.95
C ASN A 158 -6.80 -2.46 -12.84
N ASP A 159 -7.50 -2.62 -13.96
CA ASP A 159 -7.76 -1.48 -14.81
C ASP A 159 -8.99 -0.71 -14.31
N LEU A 160 -8.73 0.36 -13.54
CA LEU A 160 -9.77 1.25 -13.01
C LEU A 160 -10.68 1.82 -14.10
N LYS A 161 -10.18 1.93 -15.35
CA LYS A 161 -10.99 2.36 -16.49
C LYS A 161 -12.07 1.35 -16.85
N ILE A 162 -11.75 0.05 -16.79
CA ILE A 162 -12.74 -1.01 -17.04
C ILE A 162 -13.82 -0.96 -15.97
N VAL A 163 -13.45 -0.75 -14.71
CA VAL A 163 -14.40 -0.64 -13.59
C VAL A 163 -15.30 0.57 -13.78
N ALA A 164 -14.75 1.75 -14.05
CA ALA A 164 -15.53 2.96 -14.31
C ALA A 164 -16.49 2.78 -15.49
N ASN A 165 -16.01 2.27 -16.64
CA ASN A 165 -16.84 2.04 -17.82
C ASN A 165 -17.92 0.97 -17.59
N GLY A 166 -17.60 -0.09 -16.84
CA GLY A 166 -18.55 -1.12 -16.46
C GLY A 166 -19.69 -0.56 -15.62
N LEU A 167 -19.37 0.30 -14.64
CA LEU A 167 -20.36 0.97 -13.81
C LEU A 167 -21.22 1.96 -14.62
N VAL A 168 -20.62 2.73 -15.53
CA VAL A 168 -21.37 3.59 -16.47
C VAL A 168 -22.33 2.76 -17.33
N SER A 169 -21.89 1.58 -17.79
CA SER A 169 -22.74 0.67 -18.58
C SER A 169 -23.92 0.10 -17.80
N LEU A 170 -23.82 0.03 -16.47
CA LEU A 170 -24.91 -0.34 -15.56
C LEU A 170 -25.83 0.85 -15.22
N GLY A 171 -25.52 2.06 -15.68
CA GLY A 171 -26.31 3.27 -15.46
C GLY A 171 -25.89 4.10 -14.25
N TYR A 172 -24.73 3.84 -13.64
CA TYR A 172 -24.20 4.66 -12.56
C TYR A 172 -23.50 5.93 -13.10
N ASP A 173 -23.62 7.05 -12.37
CA ASP A 173 -22.72 8.20 -12.56
C ASP A 173 -21.36 7.87 -11.93
N ALA A 174 -20.53 7.17 -12.70
CA ALA A 174 -19.20 6.71 -12.29
C ALA A 174 -18.10 7.40 -13.11
N ALA A 175 -16.98 7.72 -12.46
CA ALA A 175 -15.84 8.33 -13.15
C ALA A 175 -14.50 7.94 -12.53
N LEU A 176 -13.43 8.04 -13.34
CA LEU A 176 -12.07 7.89 -12.86
C LEU A 176 -11.63 9.20 -12.21
N CYS A 177 -11.25 9.15 -10.95
CA CYS A 177 -10.72 10.28 -10.20
C CYS A 177 -9.19 10.20 -10.14
N ARG A 178 -8.52 11.26 -10.57
CA ARG A 178 -7.06 11.42 -10.48
C ARG A 178 -6.75 12.49 -9.45
N SER A 179 -6.30 12.08 -8.27
CA SER A 179 -5.85 12.99 -7.22
C SER A 179 -4.37 13.32 -7.39
N ARG A 180 -4.00 14.55 -7.06
CA ARG A 180 -2.62 15.03 -7.07
C ARG A 180 -2.36 15.92 -5.87
N TRP A 181 -1.21 15.75 -5.23
CA TRP A 181 -0.77 16.60 -4.13
C TRP A 181 0.70 16.98 -4.27
N GLU A 182 1.00 18.19 -3.85
CA GLU A 182 2.34 18.77 -3.93
C GLU A 182 3.22 18.30 -2.77
N LYS A 183 4.53 18.51 -2.94
CA LYS A 183 5.51 18.20 -1.89
C LYS A 183 5.33 19.21 -0.76
N SER A 184 5.26 18.68 0.45
CA SER A 184 5.35 19.43 1.71
C SER A 184 6.51 18.87 2.55
N PRO A 185 6.91 19.53 3.66
CA PRO A 185 7.97 19.04 4.53
C PRO A 185 7.70 17.64 5.10
N SER A 186 6.43 17.30 5.39
CA SER A 186 6.03 16.03 6.00
C SER A 186 5.58 14.97 4.98
N CYS A 187 5.14 15.38 3.80
CA CYS A 187 4.49 14.54 2.80
C CYS A 187 5.10 14.78 1.40
N PRO A 188 5.74 13.79 0.76
CA PRO A 188 6.22 13.92 -0.61
C PRO A 188 5.06 14.08 -1.60
N ALA A 189 5.34 14.70 -2.74
CA ALA A 189 4.40 14.82 -3.84
C ALA A 189 3.99 13.43 -4.35
N GLY A 190 2.76 13.33 -4.86
CA GLY A 190 2.26 12.10 -5.43
C GLY A 190 0.98 12.29 -6.22
N GLU A 191 0.62 11.23 -6.92
CA GLU A 191 -0.66 11.12 -7.62
C GLU A 191 -1.28 9.76 -7.30
N TYR A 192 -2.61 9.70 -7.38
CA TYR A 192 -3.34 8.47 -7.13
C TYR A 192 -4.65 8.45 -7.89
N GLU A 193 -4.96 7.28 -8.43
CA GLU A 193 -6.18 7.04 -9.20
C GLU A 193 -7.12 6.13 -8.42
N TYR A 194 -8.41 6.48 -8.44
CA TYR A 194 -9.50 5.71 -7.84
C TYR A 194 -10.78 5.96 -8.65
N VAL A 195 -11.84 5.20 -8.40
CA VAL A 195 -13.14 5.44 -9.04
C VAL A 195 -14.08 6.08 -8.02
N ASP A 196 -14.91 7.02 -8.45
CA ASP A 196 -16.03 7.50 -7.65
C ASP A 196 -17.36 7.27 -8.34
N VAL A 197 -18.41 7.17 -7.53
CA VAL A 197 -19.79 7.03 -8.00
C VAL A 197 -20.68 7.98 -7.22
N VAL A 198 -21.55 8.70 -7.93
CA VAL A 198 -22.56 9.56 -7.32
C VAL A 198 -23.93 8.91 -7.47
N ILE A 199 -24.59 8.62 -6.35
CA ILE A 199 -25.93 8.03 -6.30
C ILE A 199 -26.82 8.98 -5.49
N GLU A 200 -27.84 9.57 -6.11
CA GLU A 200 -28.79 10.48 -5.43
C GLU A 200 -28.09 11.63 -4.69
N GLY A 201 -26.99 12.16 -5.24
CA GLY A 201 -26.20 13.24 -4.63
C GLY A 201 -25.20 12.77 -3.55
N GLU A 202 -25.19 11.49 -3.21
CA GLU A 202 -24.19 10.90 -2.32
C GLU A 202 -23.00 10.33 -3.11
N ARG A 203 -21.79 10.74 -2.73
CA ARG A 203 -20.53 10.29 -3.35
C ARG A 203 -19.96 9.08 -2.61
N PHE A 204 -19.68 8.02 -3.35
CA PHE A 204 -18.99 6.82 -2.88
C PHE A 204 -17.63 6.71 -3.58
N LEU A 205 -16.58 6.42 -2.81
CA LEU A 205 -15.23 6.17 -3.27
C LEU A 205 -15.02 4.67 -3.43
N ILE A 206 -14.40 4.27 -4.54
CA ILE A 206 -14.12 2.88 -4.90
C ILE A 206 -12.63 2.72 -5.13
N ASP A 207 -12.04 1.75 -4.44
CA ASP A 207 -10.65 1.34 -4.64
C ASP A 207 -10.56 -0.19 -4.70
N VAL A 208 -10.18 -0.71 -5.87
CA VAL A 208 -10.17 -2.16 -6.14
C VAL A 208 -8.94 -2.88 -5.59
N ASP A 209 -7.92 -2.15 -5.14
CA ASP A 209 -6.68 -2.70 -4.59
C ASP A 209 -6.33 -2.00 -3.25
N PHE A 210 -7.34 -1.85 -2.41
CA PHE A 210 -7.28 -1.05 -1.19
C PHE A 210 -6.33 -1.65 -0.15
N LYS A 211 -6.44 -2.96 0.10
CA LYS A 211 -5.66 -3.68 1.11
C LYS A 211 -4.15 -3.56 0.89
N SER A 212 -3.70 -3.64 -0.37
CA SER A 212 -2.27 -3.56 -0.71
C SER A 212 -1.65 -2.23 -0.28
N LYS A 213 -2.45 -1.14 -0.24
CA LYS A 213 -2.00 0.20 0.15
C LYS A 213 -1.59 0.29 1.62
N PHE A 214 -1.84 -0.74 2.42
CA PHE A 214 -1.47 -0.84 3.83
C PHE A 214 -0.46 -1.95 4.13
N GLU A 215 0.03 -2.68 3.13
CA GLU A 215 1.04 -3.73 3.36
C GLU A 215 2.40 -3.17 3.76
N ILE A 216 3.02 -3.68 4.82
CA ILE A 216 4.34 -3.22 5.28
C ILE A 216 5.32 -4.37 5.40
N ALA A 217 6.61 -4.07 5.23
CA ALA A 217 7.68 -5.02 5.48
C ALA A 217 7.73 -5.41 6.96
N ARG A 218 8.02 -6.69 7.22
CA ARG A 218 8.22 -7.26 8.57
C ARG A 218 7.07 -7.01 9.55
N ALA A 219 5.83 -6.95 9.05
CA ALA A 219 4.64 -6.76 9.88
C ALA A 219 4.60 -7.67 11.14
N THR A 220 4.25 -7.07 12.27
CA THR A 220 3.94 -7.78 13.53
C THR A 220 2.71 -8.68 13.35
N LYS A 221 2.57 -9.73 14.17
CA LYS A 221 1.39 -10.62 14.13
C LYS A 221 0.08 -9.84 14.32
N THR A 222 0.08 -8.87 15.22
CA THR A 222 -1.06 -7.99 15.48
C THR A 222 -1.43 -7.17 14.24
N TYR A 223 -0.44 -6.56 13.57
CA TYR A 223 -0.71 -5.79 12.35
C TYR A 223 -1.18 -6.65 11.19
N LYS A 224 -0.66 -7.88 11.06
CA LYS A 224 -1.18 -8.84 10.08
C LYS A 224 -2.67 -9.13 10.30
N SER A 225 -3.11 -9.31 11.54
CA SER A 225 -4.54 -9.51 11.85
C SER A 225 -5.40 -8.30 11.46
N ILE A 226 -4.90 -7.09 11.69
CA ILE A 226 -5.57 -5.85 11.29
C ILE A 226 -5.67 -5.78 9.77
N LEU A 227 -4.57 -6.03 9.06
CA LEU A 227 -4.53 -6.04 7.60
C LEU A 227 -5.49 -7.09 7.01
N GLN A 228 -5.65 -8.26 7.64
CA GLN A 228 -6.61 -9.27 7.18
C GLN A 228 -8.07 -8.83 7.31
N THR A 229 -8.37 -7.87 8.19
CA THR A 229 -9.72 -7.32 8.34
C THR A 229 -10.06 -6.34 7.21
N LEU A 230 -9.05 -5.74 6.56
CA LEU A 230 -9.30 -4.79 5.48
C LEU A 230 -9.83 -5.49 4.22
N PRO A 231 -10.80 -4.87 3.53
CA PRO A 231 -11.34 -5.41 2.29
C PRO A 231 -10.34 -5.22 1.15
N TYR A 232 -10.35 -6.11 0.17
CA TYR A 232 -9.55 -5.95 -1.04
C TYR A 232 -10.10 -4.80 -1.90
N ILE A 233 -11.41 -4.84 -2.16
CA ILE A 233 -12.18 -3.78 -2.79
C ILE A 233 -12.84 -2.95 -1.69
N PHE A 234 -12.52 -1.67 -1.61
CA PHE A 234 -13.22 -0.73 -0.75
C PHE A 234 -14.28 0.02 -1.56
N VAL A 235 -15.50 0.11 -1.02
CA VAL A 235 -16.57 0.98 -1.53
C VAL A 235 -17.12 1.73 -0.33
N GLY A 236 -17.13 3.06 -0.31
CA GLY A 236 -17.66 3.79 0.85
C GLY A 236 -17.52 5.31 0.81
N LYS A 237 -18.06 5.97 1.83
CA LYS A 237 -17.97 7.43 1.99
C LYS A 237 -16.58 7.87 2.48
N GLU A 238 -16.26 9.11 2.16
CA GLU A 238 -15.02 9.81 2.50
C GLU A 238 -14.69 9.74 4.01
N ASP A 239 -15.65 10.07 4.87
CA ASP A 239 -15.47 10.09 6.32
C ASP A 239 -15.12 8.71 6.91
N ARG A 240 -15.65 7.65 6.31
CA ARG A 240 -15.37 6.27 6.75
C ARG A 240 -13.98 5.84 6.31
N LEU A 241 -13.62 6.17 5.06
CA LEU A 241 -12.29 5.92 4.53
C LEU A 241 -11.22 6.63 5.36
N GLN A 242 -11.42 7.90 5.70
CA GLN A 242 -10.49 8.66 6.54
C GLN A 242 -10.25 8.00 7.90
N ARG A 243 -11.32 7.50 8.56
CA ARG A 243 -11.20 6.80 9.85
C ARG A 243 -10.41 5.49 9.72
N ILE A 244 -10.66 4.71 8.68
CA ILE A 244 -9.92 3.46 8.39
C ILE A 244 -8.43 3.76 8.17
N ILE A 245 -8.12 4.79 7.39
CA ILE A 245 -6.73 5.21 7.11
C ILE A 245 -6.01 5.56 8.40
N ILE A 246 -6.60 6.40 9.26
CA ILE A 246 -5.97 6.83 10.52
C ILE A 246 -5.67 5.63 11.43
N LEU A 247 -6.65 4.75 11.65
CA LEU A 247 -6.49 3.57 12.50
C LEU A 247 -5.41 2.63 11.96
N THR A 248 -5.45 2.35 10.66
CA THR A 248 -4.51 1.42 10.03
C THR A 248 -3.09 1.99 10.00
N SER A 249 -2.92 3.27 9.64
CA SER A 249 -1.62 3.94 9.64
C SER A 249 -1.02 4.04 11.05
N LYS A 250 -1.83 4.27 12.08
CA LYS A 250 -1.38 4.22 13.49
C LYS A 250 -0.88 2.84 13.87
N ALA A 251 -1.63 1.79 13.51
CA ALA A 251 -1.20 0.40 13.73
C ALA A 251 0.07 0.04 12.94
N ALA A 252 0.22 0.54 11.72
CA ALA A 252 1.41 0.35 10.89
C ALA A 252 2.64 1.00 11.55
N LYS A 253 2.52 2.25 12.02
CA LYS A 253 3.56 2.97 12.77
C LYS A 253 4.01 2.17 13.99
N GLN A 254 3.07 1.66 14.78
CA GLN A 254 3.39 0.82 15.95
C GLN A 254 4.10 -0.49 15.56
N SER A 255 3.66 -1.13 14.48
CA SER A 255 4.28 -2.37 13.99
C SER A 255 5.72 -2.15 13.53
N LEU A 256 5.98 -1.08 12.76
CA LEU A 256 7.33 -0.72 12.30
C LEU A 256 8.24 -0.37 13.47
N LYS A 257 7.75 0.44 14.42
CA LYS A 257 8.50 0.79 15.65
C LYS A 257 8.89 -0.44 16.46
N LYS A 258 7.96 -1.40 16.66
CA LYS A 258 8.23 -2.68 17.34
C LYS A 258 9.28 -3.55 16.63
N LYS A 259 9.50 -3.31 15.33
CA LYS A 259 10.48 -4.03 14.50
C LYS A 259 11.78 -3.24 14.29
N GLY A 260 11.93 -2.10 14.98
CA GLY A 260 13.10 -1.23 14.81
C GLY A 260 13.19 -0.58 13.43
N LEU A 261 12.06 -0.43 12.72
CA LEU A 261 11.98 0.18 11.40
C LEU A 261 11.40 1.59 11.49
N HIS A 262 11.99 2.52 10.75
CA HIS A 262 11.43 3.86 10.57
C HIS A 262 10.16 3.81 9.69
N VAL A 263 9.23 4.74 9.91
CA VAL A 263 8.01 4.85 9.09
C VAL A 263 8.33 5.64 7.82
N PRO A 264 8.32 5.02 6.63
CA PRO A 264 8.60 5.76 5.41
C PRO A 264 7.52 6.81 5.16
N PRO A 265 7.84 7.95 4.51
CA PRO A 265 6.90 9.05 4.32
C PRO A 265 5.57 8.64 3.68
N TRP A 266 5.61 7.74 2.69
CA TRP A 266 4.42 7.25 2.00
C TRP A 266 3.52 6.30 2.82
N ARG A 267 3.94 5.90 4.02
CA ARG A 267 3.14 5.12 4.98
C ARG A 267 2.62 5.95 6.15
N ARG A 268 2.98 7.24 6.21
CA ARG A 268 2.41 8.18 7.18
C ARG A 268 0.94 8.42 6.85
N ALA A 269 0.14 8.68 7.89
CA ALA A 269 -1.30 8.88 7.75
C ALA A 269 -1.63 10.03 6.79
N GLU A 270 -0.87 11.13 6.84
CA GLU A 270 -1.03 12.29 5.94
C GLU A 270 -0.91 11.90 4.47
N TYR A 271 0.20 11.26 4.08
CA TYR A 271 0.40 10.84 2.68
C TYR A 271 -0.66 9.85 2.21
N VAL A 272 -1.01 8.87 3.05
CA VAL A 272 -2.04 7.89 2.71
C VAL A 272 -3.40 8.56 2.57
N LYS A 273 -3.74 9.52 3.44
CA LYS A 273 -4.96 10.32 3.34
C LYS A 273 -5.01 11.12 2.04
N SER A 274 -3.90 11.74 1.63
CA SER A 274 -3.81 12.55 0.41
C SER A 274 -4.23 11.79 -0.86
N LYS A 275 -4.05 10.47 -0.91
CA LYS A 275 -4.47 9.64 -2.06
C LYS A 275 -5.95 9.77 -2.45
N TRP A 276 -6.83 10.02 -1.49
CA TRP A 276 -8.27 10.12 -1.76
C TRP A 276 -8.85 11.48 -1.40
N MET A 277 -8.19 12.24 -0.51
CA MET A 277 -8.70 13.51 0.03
C MET A 277 -8.07 14.76 -0.62
N SER A 278 -7.08 14.61 -1.49
CA SER A 278 -6.49 15.75 -2.19
C SER A 278 -7.40 16.27 -3.30
N PRO A 279 -7.18 17.51 -3.79
CA PRO A 279 -7.79 17.95 -5.03
C PRO A 279 -7.62 16.89 -6.11
N TYR A 280 -8.73 16.62 -6.79
CA TYR A 280 -8.79 15.57 -7.77
C TYR A 280 -9.51 16.06 -9.00
N VAL A 281 -9.32 15.29 -10.05
CA VAL A 281 -9.91 15.58 -11.32
C VAL A 281 -10.74 14.39 -11.76
N ARG A 282 -12.02 14.64 -12.01
CA ARG A 282 -13.00 13.65 -12.45
C ARG A 282 -12.91 13.54 -13.97
N VAL A 283 -12.53 12.37 -14.47
CA VAL A 283 -12.34 12.08 -15.90
C VAL A 283 -13.51 11.22 -16.36
N TYR A 284 -14.35 11.82 -17.20
CA TYR A 284 -15.44 11.10 -17.88
C TYR A 284 -14.94 10.62 -19.25
N GLN A 285 -15.10 9.33 -19.52
CA GLN A 285 -14.81 8.78 -20.84
C GLN A 285 -15.99 9.07 -21.76
N ASN A 286 -15.83 9.98 -22.72
CA ASN A 286 -16.79 10.11 -23.83
C ASN A 286 -16.40 9.15 -24.95
N SER A 287 -17.39 8.64 -25.68
CA SER A 287 -17.21 7.78 -26.87
C SER A 287 -16.40 8.45 -28.00
N ASP A 288 -16.18 9.77 -27.93
CA ASP A 288 -15.58 10.56 -29.01
C ASP A 288 -14.10 10.94 -28.77
N GLY A 289 -13.43 10.33 -27.78
CA GLY A 289 -11.99 10.49 -27.57
C GLY A 289 -11.54 11.81 -26.92
N GLU A 290 -12.48 12.69 -26.55
CA GLU A 290 -12.20 13.88 -25.74
C GLU A 290 -12.54 13.61 -24.26
N ASP A 291 -11.48 13.49 -23.44
CA ASP A 291 -11.58 13.40 -21.99
C ASP A 291 -12.13 14.72 -21.42
N LYS A 292 -13.41 14.73 -21.02
CA LYS A 292 -13.96 15.87 -20.27
C LYS A 292 -13.44 15.82 -18.85
N GLN A 293 -12.78 16.90 -18.45
CA GLN A 293 -12.00 16.95 -17.23
C GLN A 293 -12.57 18.02 -16.29
N GLU A 294 -13.12 17.60 -15.15
CA GLU A 294 -13.69 18.48 -14.14
C GLU A 294 -12.81 18.48 -12.87
N ARG A 295 -12.23 19.64 -12.54
CA ARG A 295 -11.41 19.81 -11.34
C ARG A 295 -12.31 20.06 -10.13
N VAL A 296 -12.15 19.24 -9.09
CA VAL A 296 -12.87 19.38 -7.84
C VAL A 296 -11.87 19.72 -6.73
N ASP A 297 -11.96 20.95 -6.22
CA ASP A 297 -11.18 21.39 -5.06
C ASP A 297 -12.00 21.16 -3.79
N MET A 298 -11.46 20.42 -2.81
CA MET A 298 -12.15 20.08 -1.55
C MET A 298 -12.48 21.30 -0.65
N LEU A 299 -11.92 22.48 -0.94
CA LEU A 299 -12.09 23.69 -0.13
C LEU A 299 -13.46 24.37 -0.32
N THR A 300 -14.20 24.06 -1.39
CA THR A 300 -15.47 24.73 -1.73
C THR A 300 -16.70 24.15 -1.03
N ARG A 301 -16.55 23.09 -0.22
CA ARG A 301 -17.67 22.46 0.51
C ARG A 301 -18.11 23.18 1.80
N SER A 302 -17.50 24.31 2.15
CA SER A 302 -17.77 25.02 3.42
C SER A 302 -18.50 26.38 3.31
N VAL A 303 -19.07 26.74 2.17
CA VAL A 303 -19.89 27.97 2.09
C VAL A 303 -21.27 27.65 1.52
N GLY A 304 -22.12 27.09 2.37
CA GLY A 304 -23.56 27.25 2.22
C GLY A 304 -23.88 28.72 2.38
N ALA A 305 -24.00 29.44 1.26
CA ALA A 305 -24.52 30.80 1.25
C ALA A 305 -25.98 30.76 1.66
N ILE A 306 -26.24 30.97 2.95
CA ILE A 306 -27.53 31.44 3.43
C ILE A 306 -27.71 32.85 2.87
N VAL A 307 -28.49 32.96 1.79
CA VAL A 307 -29.02 34.25 1.35
C VAL A 307 -30.19 34.57 2.29
N PHE A 308 -29.93 35.34 3.34
CA PHE A 308 -30.96 36.13 3.99
C PHE A 308 -31.25 37.34 3.10
N GLY A 309 -32.54 37.56 2.82
CA GLY A 309 -33.01 38.63 1.94
C GLY A 309 -32.93 40.03 2.55
N VAL A 310 -33.28 40.98 1.68
CA VAL A 310 -33.98 42.23 2.02
C VAL A 310 -35.08 42.39 0.98
#